data_AF-A0A0K2SUP6-F1
#
_entry.id   AF-A0A0K2SUP6-F1
#
_cell.length_a   1.000
_cell.length_b   1.000
_cell.length_c   1.000
_cell.angle_alpha   90.00
_cell.angle_beta   90.00
_cell.angle_gamma   90.00
#
_symmetry.space_group_name_H-M   'P 1'
#
loop_
_entity.id
_entity.type
_entity.pdbx_description
1 polymer ?
#
loop_
_entity_poly.entity_id
_entity_poly.type
_entity_poly.pdbx_seq_one_letter_code
_entity_poly.pdbx_strand_id
1 'polypeptide(L)'
;AYMLRYDSTHGQFKGTIEVDGNNLKVNGKTVKFYTEKDPAQIPWSETGAYYVVESTGVFTTKDKAGAHLKGGAKKVVISAPSAGCSYVRHGRQQRRPTSPTS
;
A
#
# COMPACT_ATOMS: atom_id res chain seq x y z
N ALA A 1 -3.06 -7.23 -15.58
CA ALA A 1 -1.97 -8.19 -15.86
C ALA A 1 -0.79 -7.58 -16.62
N TYR A 2 -1.01 -6.88 -17.74
CA TYR A 2 0.06 -6.42 -18.65
C TYR A 2 1.20 -5.62 -17.98
N MET A 3 0.87 -4.58 -17.21
CA MET A 3 1.86 -3.72 -16.54
C MET A 3 2.69 -4.43 -15.46
N LEU A 4 2.16 -5.49 -14.85
CA LEU A 4 2.96 -6.32 -13.95
C LEU A 4 3.93 -7.22 -14.72
N ARG A 5 3.58 -7.61 -15.95
CA ARG A 5 4.38 -8.54 -16.76
C ARG A 5 5.53 -7.85 -17.48
N TYR A 6 5.31 -6.61 -17.93
CA TYR A 6 6.26 -5.86 -18.74
C TYR A 6 6.55 -4.50 -18.10
N ASP A 7 7.79 -4.33 -17.63
CA ASP A 7 8.35 -3.07 -17.15
C ASP A 7 9.49 -2.65 -18.08
N SER A 8 9.49 -1.39 -18.54
CA SER A 8 10.48 -0.89 -19.50
C SER A 8 11.87 -0.69 -18.89
N THR A 9 11.96 -0.53 -17.57
CA THR A 9 13.21 -0.26 -16.85
C THR A 9 13.76 -1.55 -16.24
N HIS A 10 12.89 -2.34 -15.61
CA HIS A 10 13.27 -3.56 -14.89
C HIS A 10 13.10 -4.84 -15.72
N GLY A 11 12.50 -4.74 -16.91
CA GLY A 11 12.29 -5.85 -17.82
C GLY A 11 11.04 -6.68 -17.49
N GLN A 12 11.01 -7.92 -17.97
CA GLN A 12 9.87 -8.82 -17.76
C GLN A 12 9.88 -9.42 -16.36
N PHE A 13 8.70 -9.55 -15.75
CA PHE A 13 8.54 -10.24 -14.47
C PHE A 13 8.91 -11.73 -14.60
N LYS A 14 9.86 -12.18 -13.77
CA LYS A 14 10.38 -13.56 -13.77
C LYS A 14 9.52 -14.48 -12.90
N GLY A 15 8.23 -14.62 -13.26
CA GLY A 15 7.28 -15.47 -12.55
C GLY A 15 6.00 -15.70 -13.34
N THR A 16 5.06 -16.46 -12.78
CA THR A 16 3.78 -16.73 -13.43
C THR A 16 2.76 -15.65 -13.11
N ILE A 17 2.05 -15.19 -14.14
CA ILE A 17 0.93 -14.25 -14.02
C ILE A 17 -0.21 -14.79 -14.88
N GLU A 18 -1.32 -15.09 -14.22
CA GLU A 18 -2.56 -15.55 -14.83
C GLU A 18 -3.68 -14.57 -14.47
N VAL A 19 -4.64 -14.39 -15.39
CA VAL A 19 -5.89 -13.68 -15.10
C VAL A 19 -6.88 -14.70 -14.58
N ASP A 20 -7.44 -14.44 -13.40
CA ASP A 20 -8.38 -15.32 -12.72
C ASP A 20 -9.68 -14.55 -12.46
N GLY A 21 -10.54 -14.50 -13.47
CA GLY A 21 -11.74 -13.65 -13.47
C GLY A 21 -11.37 -12.17 -13.27
N ASN A 22 -11.81 -11.59 -12.15
CA ASN A 22 -11.53 -10.20 -11.78
C ASN A 22 -10.21 -10.04 -11.00
N ASN A 23 -9.50 -11.14 -10.73
CA ASN A 23 -8.28 -11.18 -9.94
C ASN A 23 -7.07 -11.52 -10.81
N LEU A 24 -5.88 -11.45 -10.21
CA LEU A 24 -4.68 -12.05 -10.78
C LEU A 24 -4.19 -13.19 -9.91
N LYS A 25 -3.64 -14.23 -10.53
CA LYS A 25 -2.87 -15.25 -9.84
C LYS A 25 -1.40 -15.05 -10.18
N VAL A 26 -0.61 -14.71 -9.16
CA VAL A 26 0.82 -14.42 -9.29
C VAL A 26 1.60 -15.47 -8.51
N ASN A 27 2.44 -16.25 -9.20
CA ASN A 27 3.18 -17.37 -8.59
C ASN A 27 2.28 -18.30 -7.77
N GLY A 28 1.10 -18.62 -8.31
CA GLY A 28 0.11 -19.47 -7.65
C GLY A 28 -0.78 -18.80 -6.60
N LYS A 29 -0.49 -17.54 -6.22
CA LYS A 29 -1.25 -16.80 -5.19
C LYS A 29 -2.26 -15.86 -5.81
N THR A 30 -3.51 -15.91 -5.35
CA THR A 30 -4.56 -15.00 -5.80
C THR A 30 -4.38 -13.61 -5.16
N VAL A 31 -4.44 -12.59 -6.01
CA VAL A 31 -4.37 -11.17 -5.67
C VAL A 31 -5.71 -10.55 -6.05
N LYS A 32 -6.45 -10.07 -5.04
CA LYS A 32 -7.74 -9.39 -5.24
C LYS A 32 -7.52 -7.99 -5.81
N PHE A 33 -8.37 -7.58 -6.74
CA PHE A 33 -8.39 -6.23 -7.31
C PHE A 33 -9.65 -5.48 -6.91
N TYR A 34 -9.50 -4.18 -6.69
CA TYR A 34 -10.58 -3.24 -6.39
C TYR A 34 -10.38 -2.00 -7.26
N THR A 35 -11.48 -1.42 -7.73
CA THR A 35 -11.47 -0.22 -8.60
C THR A 35 -12.26 0.89 -7.93
N GLU A 36 -11.78 1.32 -6.77
CA GLU A 36 -12.45 2.35 -5.96
C GLU A 36 -11.66 3.65 -5.99
N LYS A 37 -12.37 4.77 -6.17
CA LYS A 37 -11.77 6.12 -6.11
C LYS A 37 -11.62 6.61 -4.67
N ASP A 38 -12.56 6.24 -3.80
CA ASP A 38 -12.52 6.53 -2.37
C ASP A 38 -11.90 5.34 -1.63
N PRO A 39 -10.73 5.50 -0.97
CA PRO A 39 -10.08 4.41 -0.24
C PRO A 39 -10.91 3.80 0.89
N ALA A 40 -11.91 4.52 1.40
CA ALA A 40 -12.81 4.03 2.43
C ALA A 40 -13.79 2.97 1.91
N GLN A 41 -14.03 2.90 0.60
CA GLN A 41 -14.93 1.91 -0.01
C GLN A 41 -14.24 0.57 -0.28
N ILE A 42 -12.91 0.51 -0.15
CA ILE A 42 -12.18 -0.74 -0.35
C ILE A 42 -12.34 -1.61 0.91
N PRO A 43 -12.87 -2.84 0.80
CA PRO A 43 -13.17 -3.70 1.95
C PRO A 43 -11.90 -4.40 2.46
N TRP A 44 -10.96 -3.63 3.02
CA TRP A 44 -9.68 -4.14 3.51
C TRP A 44 -9.84 -5.22 4.59
N SER A 45 -10.88 -5.12 5.42
CA SER A 45 -11.22 -6.10 6.44
C SER A 45 -11.41 -7.52 5.88
N GLU A 46 -11.85 -7.66 4.62
CA GLU A 46 -12.13 -8.93 3.95
C GLU A 46 -10.90 -9.53 3.21
N THR A 47 -9.79 -8.79 3.18
CA THR A 47 -8.58 -9.21 2.44
C THR A 47 -7.58 -9.96 3.31
N GLY A 48 -7.69 -9.82 4.64
CA GLY A 48 -6.67 -10.29 5.58
C GLY A 48 -5.40 -9.41 5.62
N ALA A 49 -5.36 -8.29 4.89
CA ALA A 49 -4.22 -7.38 4.86
C ALA A 49 -4.02 -6.70 6.24
N TYR A 50 -2.80 -6.78 6.75
CA TYR A 50 -2.43 -6.10 8.00
C TYR A 50 -1.86 -4.69 7.75
N TYR A 51 -1.13 -4.53 6.66
CA TYR A 51 -0.56 -3.26 6.22
C TYR A 51 -1.12 -2.90 4.86
N VAL A 52 -1.53 -1.65 4.69
CA VAL A 52 -1.84 -1.04 3.41
C VAL A 52 -0.72 -0.08 3.06
N VAL A 53 -0.15 -0.22 1.86
CA VAL A 53 0.87 0.70 1.35
C VAL A 53 0.17 1.67 0.42
N GLU A 54 0.11 2.93 0.83
CA GLU A 54 -0.51 4.00 0.06
C GLU A 54 0.51 4.60 -0.92
N SER A 55 0.34 4.24 -2.20
CA SER A 55 1.28 4.54 -3.28
C SER A 55 0.63 5.25 -4.48
N THR A 56 -0.56 5.83 -4.30
CA THR A 56 -1.20 6.64 -5.35
C THR A 56 -0.56 8.03 -5.49
N GLY A 57 0.10 8.51 -4.42
CA GLY A 57 0.64 9.87 -4.34
C GLY A 57 -0.42 10.96 -4.05
N VAL A 58 -1.70 10.59 -3.92
CA VAL A 58 -2.81 11.54 -3.68
C VAL A 58 -3.13 11.69 -2.19
N PHE A 59 -3.03 10.59 -1.42
CA PHE A 59 -3.39 10.54 -0.01
C PHE A 59 -2.17 10.63 0.92
N THR A 60 -1.41 11.73 0.81
CA THR A 60 -0.09 11.87 1.45
C THR A 60 -0.09 12.48 2.85
N THR A 61 -1.25 12.80 3.42
CA THR A 61 -1.37 13.29 4.81
C THR A 61 -2.03 12.22 5.69
N LYS A 62 -1.79 12.30 7.00
CA LYS A 62 -2.39 11.39 7.98
C LYS A 62 -3.91 11.29 7.83
N ASP A 63 -4.58 12.42 7.68
CA ASP A 63 -6.04 12.46 7.59
C ASP A 63 -6.57 11.85 6.29
N LYS A 64 -5.90 12.14 5.16
CA LYS A 64 -6.26 11.59 3.86
C LYS A 64 -6.01 10.08 3.79
N ALA A 65 -4.84 9.62 4.23
CA ALA A 65 -4.52 8.20 4.32
C ALA A 65 -5.38 7.46 5.37
N GLY A 66 -5.94 8.19 6.34
CA GLY A 66 -6.89 7.66 7.31
C GLY A 66 -8.17 7.08 6.68
N ALA A 67 -8.48 7.42 5.43
CA ALA A 67 -9.60 6.82 4.70
C ALA A 67 -9.50 5.28 4.60
N HIS A 68 -8.30 4.73 4.45
CA HIS A 68 -8.11 3.26 4.41
C HIS A 68 -8.49 2.58 5.74
N LEU A 69 -8.33 3.27 6.87
CA LEU A 69 -8.72 2.74 8.18
C LEU A 69 -10.23 2.56 8.27
N LYS A 70 -11.00 3.44 7.61
CA LYS A 70 -12.46 3.32 7.52
C LYS A 70 -12.89 2.09 6.71
N GLY A 71 -12.13 1.74 5.67
CA GLY A 71 -12.30 0.49 4.91
C GLY A 71 -11.84 -0.76 5.66
N GLY A 72 -11.37 -0.64 6.91
CA GLY A 72 -10.97 -1.77 7.75
C GLY A 72 -9.47 -2.12 7.72
N ALA A 73 -8.63 -1.25 7.16
CA ALA A 73 -7.17 -1.43 7.24
C ALA A 73 -6.67 -1.27 8.68
N LYS A 74 -5.72 -2.11 9.10
CA LYS A 74 -5.15 -2.03 10.46
C LYS A 74 -4.02 -1.01 10.58
N LYS A 75 -3.18 -0.91 9.55
CA LYS A 75 -2.06 0.03 9.48
C LYS A 75 -1.87 0.53 8.06
N VAL A 76 -1.48 1.79 7.92
CA VAL A 76 -1.22 2.42 6.63
C VAL A 76 0.21 2.95 6.61
N VAL A 77 0.94 2.67 5.52
CA VAL A 77 2.29 3.17 5.25
C VAL A 77 2.22 4.04 4.01
N ILE A 78 2.60 5.31 4.14
CA ILE A 78 2.63 6.26 3.02
C ILE A 78 4.01 6.16 2.36
N SER A 79 4.07 5.90 1.05
CA SER A 79 5.35 5.71 0.32
C SER A 79 6.02 7.02 -0.13
N ALA A 80 5.45 8.16 0.25
CA ALA A 80 5.93 9.51 -0.05
C ALA A 80 6.13 10.34 1.24
N PRO A 81 6.86 11.47 1.20
CA PRO A 81 6.95 12.39 2.32
C PRO A 81 5.57 12.84 2.82
N SER A 82 5.38 12.80 4.14
CA SER A 82 4.10 13.11 4.78
C SER A 82 4.32 14.03 5.98
N ALA A 83 3.71 15.21 5.96
CA ALA A 83 3.72 16.11 7.10
C ALA A 83 2.87 15.53 8.24
N GLY A 84 3.41 15.53 9.46
CA GLY A 84 2.69 15.06 10.65
C GLY A 84 2.63 13.54 10.83
N CYS A 85 3.40 12.76 10.06
CA CYS A 85 3.55 11.31 10.22
C CYS A 85 4.97 10.93 10.63
N SER A 86 5.11 9.80 11.33
CA SER A 86 6.42 9.23 11.62
C SER A 86 7.06 8.73 10.31
N TYR A 87 8.19 9.32 9.94
CA TYR A 87 8.94 8.95 8.75
C TYR A 87 10.05 7.98 9.10
N VAL A 88 10.17 6.88 8.35
CA VAL A 88 11.23 5.87 8.54
C VAL A 88 12.03 5.68 7.25
N ARG A 89 13.36 5.71 7.38
CA ARG A 89 14.29 5.31 6.32
C ARG A 89 14.99 4.03 6.75
N HIS A 90 14.76 2.93 6.03
CA HIS A 90 15.43 1.67 6.30
C HIS A 90 16.96 1.84 6.19
N GLY A 91 17.72 1.25 7.12
CA GLY A 91 19.19 1.35 7.15
C GLY A 91 19.78 2.62 7.80
N ARG A 92 18.96 3.56 8.30
CA ARG A 92 19.42 4.61 9.21
C ARG A 92 18.77 4.44 10.58
N GLN A 93 19.57 4.21 11.61
CA GLN A 93 19.09 4.12 12.99
C GLN A 93 18.40 5.43 13.37
N GLN A 94 17.12 5.37 13.75
CA GLN A 94 16.40 6.56 14.15
C GLN A 94 16.86 7.01 15.53
N ARG A 95 17.11 8.32 15.69
CA ARG A 95 17.03 8.92 17.02
C ARG A 95 15.56 8.86 17.44
N ARG A 96 15.30 8.27 18.61
CA ARG A 96 13.97 8.22 19.24
C ARG A 96 13.33 9.61 19.16
N PRO A 97 12.02 9.73 18.88
CA PRO A 97 11.32 10.98 19.11
C PRO A 97 11.49 11.35 20.58
N THR A 98 12.18 12.45 20.87
CA THR A 98 12.21 13.01 22.21
C THR A 98 10.81 13.55 22.47
N SER A 99 10.11 12.95 23.43
CA SER A 99 8.92 13.53 24.04
C SER A 99 9.25 14.98 24.48
N PRO A 100 8.40 15.98 24.22
CA PRO A 100 8.60 17.29 24.77
C PRO A 100 8.43 17.16 26.30
N THR A 101 9.52 17.35 27.03
CA THR A 101 9.49 17.55 28.48
C THR A 101 8.58 18.74 28.76
N SER A 102 7.59 18.51 29.63
CA SER A 102 6.78 19.54 30.28
C SER A 102 7.63 20.50 31.09
#